data_AF-A0A933SPI6-F1
#
_entry.id   AF-A0A933SPI6-F1
#
_cell.length_a   1.000
_cell.length_b   1.000
_cell.length_c   1.000
_cell.angle_alpha   90.00
_cell.angle_beta   90.00
_cell.angle_gamma   90.00
#
_symmetry.space_group_name_H-M   'P 1'
#
loop_
_entity.id
_entity.type
_entity.pdbx_description
1 polymer ?
#
loop_
_entity_poly.entity_id
_entity_poly.type
_entity_poly.pdbx_seq_one_letter_code
_entity_poly.pdbx_strand_id
1 'polypeptide(L)' 'MSLKARNKLKTKIKIFMLEKGVSQADLARNLEVSRSAVNHVINGRVESDRIKRGIAKGLGVSYKRLWEE' A
#
# COMPACT_ATOMS: atom_id res chain seq x y z
N MET A 1 -2.15 -16.17 -3.30
CA MET A 1 -2.85 -15.57 -2.14
C MET A 1 -4.36 -15.73 -2.30
N SER A 2 -5.08 -16.23 -1.29
CA SER A 2 -6.56 -16.35 -1.34
C SER A 2 -7.23 -14.98 -1.47
N LEU A 3 -8.43 -14.93 -2.08
CA LEU A 3 -9.23 -13.70 -2.20
C LEU A 3 -9.47 -13.04 -0.83
N LYS A 4 -9.70 -13.85 0.21
CA LYS A 4 -9.87 -13.39 1.59
C LYS A 4 -8.62 -12.67 2.12
N ALA A 5 -7.45 -13.26 1.91
CA ALA A 5 -6.17 -12.68 2.34
C ALA A 5 -5.86 -11.36 1.62
N ARG A 6 -6.18 -11.26 0.33
CA ARG A 6 -6.02 -10.00 -0.44
C ARG A 6 -6.91 -8.87 0.10
N ASN A 7 -8.16 -9.18 0.42
CA ASN A 7 -9.08 -8.19 1.02
C ASN A 7 -8.61 -7.75 2.41
N LYS A 8 -8.11 -8.68 3.23
CA LYS A 8 -7.53 -8.37 4.55
C LYS A 8 -6.34 -7.42 4.42
N LEU A 9 -5.40 -7.70 3.52
CA LEU A 9 -4.24 -6.85 3.24
C LEU A 9 -4.66 -5.43 2.81
N LYS A 10 -5.59 -5.33 1.85
CA LYS A 10 -6.13 -4.06 1.38
C LYS A 10 -6.73 -3.24 2.53
N THR A 11 -7.56 -3.86 3.35
CA THR A 11 -8.19 -3.20 4.50
C THR A 11 -7.14 -2.74 5.51
N LYS A 12 -6.16 -3.59 5.82
CA LYS A 12 -5.04 -3.25 6.70
C LYS A 12 -4.26 -2.02 6.22
N ILE A 13 -3.87 -1.98 4.94
CA ILE A 13 -3.17 -0.80 4.37
C ILE A 13 -4.04 0.45 4.49
N LYS A 14 -5.33 0.36 4.17
CA LYS A 14 -6.26 1.50 4.30
C LYS A 14 -6.40 2.00 5.74
N ILE A 15 -6.40 1.11 6.73
CA ILE A 15 -6.42 1.50 8.15
C ILE A 15 -5.16 2.31 8.49
N PHE A 16 -3.98 1.81 8.13
CA PHE A 16 -2.73 2.55 8.35
C PHE A 16 -2.73 3.93 7.66
N MET A 17 -3.29 4.01 6.45
CA MET A 17 -3.45 5.29 5.75
C MET A 17 -4.30 6.28 6.56
N LEU A 18 -5.43 5.83 7.12
CA LEU A 18 -6.29 6.65 7.96
C LEU A 18 -5.61 7.05 9.28
N GLU A 19 -4.96 6.11 9.96
CA GLU A 19 -4.24 6.36 11.22
C GLU A 19 -3.10 7.37 11.05
N LYS A 20 -2.48 7.41 9.86
CA LYS A 20 -1.38 8.33 9.56
C LYS A 20 -1.82 9.62 8.88
N GLY A 21 -3.11 9.76 8.53
CA GLY A 21 -3.59 10.90 7.76
C GLY A 21 -2.98 11.00 6.36
N VAL A 22 -2.57 9.87 5.77
CA VAL A 22 -1.90 9.80 4.46
C VAL A 22 -2.87 9.27 3.41
N SER A 23 -3.08 10.00 2.32
CA SER A 23 -3.93 9.57 1.21
C SER A 23 -3.16 8.78 0.13
N GLN A 24 -3.88 8.12 -0.78
CA GLN A 24 -3.24 7.46 -1.94
C GLN A 24 -2.60 8.48 -2.88
N ALA A 25 -3.12 9.71 -2.91
CA ALA A 25 -2.55 10.79 -3.69
C ALA A 25 -1.23 11.26 -3.09
N ASP A 26 -1.12 11.33 -1.76
CA ASP A 26 0.15 11.67 -1.08
C ASP A 26 1.22 10.64 -1.37
N LEU A 27 0.88 9.34 -1.23
CA LEU A 27 1.79 8.25 -1.57
C LEU A 27 2.21 8.29 -3.04
N ALA A 28 1.28 8.56 -3.94
CA ALA A 28 1.56 8.65 -5.37
C ALA A 28 2.50 9.81 -5.71
N ARG A 29 2.27 11.00 -5.12
CA ARG A 29 3.14 12.17 -5.26
C ARG A 29 4.55 11.89 -4.77
N ASN A 30 4.68 11.28 -3.57
CA ASN A 30 5.98 10.95 -2.98
C ASN A 30 6.76 9.89 -3.76
N LEU A 31 6.08 9.06 -4.56
CA LEU A 31 6.68 7.99 -5.35
C LEU A 31 6.84 8.35 -6.83
N GLU A 32 6.40 9.54 -7.23
CA GLU A 32 6.39 10.00 -8.62
C GLU A 32 5.68 9.00 -9.54
N VAL A 33 4.52 8.50 -9.09
CA VAL A 33 3.67 7.58 -9.87
C VAL A 33 2.24 8.09 -9.91
N SER A 34 1.44 7.52 -10.80
CA SER A 34 0.00 7.80 -10.80
C SER A 34 -0.67 7.20 -9.56
N ARG A 35 -1.75 7.85 -9.11
CA ARG A 35 -2.63 7.30 -8.05
C ARG A 35 -3.15 5.90 -8.40
N SER A 36 -3.38 5.64 -9.69
CA SER A 36 -3.81 4.32 -10.19
C SER A 36 -2.75 3.24 -9.96
N ALA A 37 -1.46 3.56 -10.10
CA ALA A 37 -0.37 2.61 -9.83
C ALA A 37 -0.37 2.18 -8.37
N VAL A 38 -0.50 3.12 -7.43
CA VAL A 38 -0.65 2.84 -5.99
C VAL A 38 -1.89 1.98 -5.74
N ASN A 39 -3.03 2.34 -6.35
CA ASN A 39 -4.27 1.59 -6.21
C ASN A 39 -4.14 0.15 -6.71
N HIS A 40 -3.49 -0.07 -7.85
CA HIS A 40 -3.28 -1.40 -8.41
C HIS A 40 -2.38 -2.26 -7.51
N VAL A 41 -1.36 -1.69 -6.90
CA VAL A 41 -0.50 -2.40 -5.93
C VAL A 41 -1.27 -2.75 -4.66
N ILE A 42 -2.02 -1.81 -4.07
CA ILE A 42 -2.83 -2.07 -2.86
C ILE A 42 -3.89 -3.15 -3.11
N ASN A 43 -4.50 -3.17 -4.29
CA ASN A 43 -5.48 -4.20 -4.66
C ASN A 43 -4.84 -5.50 -5.18
N GLY A 44 -3.50 -5.61 -5.21
CA GLY A 44 -2.79 -6.79 -5.70
C GLY A 44 -3.07 -7.11 -7.18
N ARG A 45 -3.33 -6.07 -7.99
CA ARG A 45 -3.45 -6.17 -9.46
C ARG A 45 -2.10 -6.06 -10.16
N VAL A 46 -1.18 -5.32 -9.54
CA VAL A 46 0.20 -5.13 -10.01
C VAL A 46 1.14 -5.44 -8.85
N GLU A 47 2.21 -6.16 -9.16
CA GLU A 47 3.29 -6.43 -8.21
C GLU A 47 4.46 -5.49 -8.51
N SER A 48 4.80 -4.64 -7.53
CA SER A 48 5.94 -3.72 -7.65
C SER A 48 6.57 -3.50 -6.29
N ASP A 49 7.74 -4.08 -6.08
CA ASP A 49 8.48 -3.96 -4.82
C ASP A 49 8.87 -2.51 -4.52
N ARG A 50 9.20 -1.72 -5.56
CA ARG A 50 9.47 -0.28 -5.44
C ARG A 50 8.28 0.44 -4.80
N ILE A 51 7.07 0.22 -5.33
CA ILE A 51 5.86 0.87 -4.83
C ILE A 51 5.47 0.33 -3.46
N LYS A 52 5.53 -0.99 -3.22
CA LYS A 52 5.21 -1.56 -1.90
C LYS A 52 6.13 -1.00 -0.80
N ARG A 53 7.44 -0.96 -1.03
CA ARG A 53 8.42 -0.37 -0.09
C ARG A 53 8.19 1.13 0.08
N GLY A 54 7.85 1.81 -1.00
CA GLY A 54 7.46 3.22 -1.00
C GLY A 54 6.24 3.51 -0.11
N ILE A 55 5.18 2.69 -0.25
CA ILE A 55 3.98 2.77 0.58
C ILE A 55 4.34 2.51 2.05
N ALA A 56 5.13 1.46 2.34
CA ALA A 56 5.57 1.15 3.69
C ALA A 56 6.33 2.33 4.33
N LYS A 57 7.28 2.91 3.59
CA LYS A 57 8.02 4.10 4.02
C LYS A 57 7.09 5.30 4.25
N GLY A 58 6.17 5.58 3.32
CA GLY A 58 5.22 6.69 3.44
C GLY A 58 4.23 6.53 4.59
N LEU A 59 3.97 5.30 5.03
CA LEU A 59 3.13 5.00 6.19
C LEU A 59 3.94 4.85 7.50
N GLY A 60 5.27 4.97 7.44
CA GLY A 60 6.14 4.82 8.61
C GLY A 60 6.08 3.42 9.24
N VAL A 61 5.86 2.38 8.43
CA VAL A 61 5.76 0.99 8.86
C VAL A 61 6.69 0.11 8.03
N SER A 62 7.17 -1.00 8.60
CA SER A 62 8.04 -1.91 7.85
C SER A 62 7.27 -2.63 6.73
N TYR A 63 7.98 -2.94 5.63
CA TYR A 63 7.43 -3.73 4.53
C TYR A 63 6.82 -5.04 5.04
N LYS A 64 7.56 -5.75 5.91
CA LYS A 64 7.12 -7.01 6.52
C LYS A 64 5.81 -6.82 7.26
N ARG A 65 5.70 -5.81 8.11
CA ARG A 65 4.47 -5.55 8.88
C ARG A 65 3.25 -5.36 7.98
N LEU A 66 3.40 -4.84 6.77
CA LEU A 66 2.28 -4.68 5.83
C LEU A 66 2.03 -5.93 4.98
N TRP A 67 3.07 -6.53 4.38
CA TRP A 67 2.95 -7.55 3.33
C TRP A 67 3.33 -8.99 3.73
N GLU A 68 4.05 -9.18 4.83
CA GLU A 68 4.38 -10.50 5.38
C GLU A 68 3.52 -10.70 6.64
N GLU A 69 2.56 -11.64 6.59
CA GLU A 69 1.95 -12.24 7.80
C GLU A 69 2.73 -13.51 8.13
#